data_AF-A0A3B0B605-F1
#
_entry.id   AF-A0A3B0B605-F1
#
_cell.length_a   1.000
_cell.length_b   1.000
_cell.length_c   1.000
_cell.angle_alpha   90.00
_cell.angle_beta   90.00
_cell.angle_gamma   90.00
#
_symmetry.space_group_name_H-M   'P 1'
#
loop_
_entity.id
_entity.type
_entity.pdbx_description
1 polymer ?
#
loop_
_entity_poly.entity_id
_entity_poly.type
_entity_poly.pdbx_seq_one_letter_code
_entity_poly.pdbx_strand_id
1 'polypeptide(L)'
;MKMAKEPFGLRWERDEKFELAERLERDYDDTLWEEAVRRYEEALNTQPDNPEYLFKLGYLRQLKGKRLLRQATAYYEAGLGSELLQGTHSWIEGKLHAQLISVRAQLDENRKSIAFYKQRLSERPDHPDAYAQLTHCYLKVDQVREAHAVVQAGLRLFPQIGTLRYYEGEALARLGRLEEALEAWERSAQLDGQLIDGRFSRAFAFEREKRLPEAIAEWTRIAEFMARYGFEEAVPQREIARLEQLLRG
;
A
#
# COMPACT_ATOMS: atom_id res chain seq x y z
N MET A 1 -59.27 -0.80 7.92
CA MET A 1 -57.94 -1.41 7.69
C MET A 1 -57.08 -1.06 8.90
N LYS A 2 -56.81 -2.03 9.77
CA LYS A 2 -56.13 -1.84 11.07
C LYS A 2 -54.63 -1.65 10.83
N MET A 3 -54.05 -0.58 11.37
CA MET A 3 -52.61 -0.47 11.55
C MET A 3 -52.17 -1.53 12.56
N ALA A 4 -51.27 -2.42 12.15
CA ALA A 4 -50.65 -3.38 13.04
C ALA A 4 -49.78 -2.62 14.04
N LYS A 5 -50.06 -2.82 15.34
CA LYS A 5 -49.17 -2.42 16.43
C LYS A 5 -47.98 -3.38 16.42
N GLU A 6 -46.77 -2.86 16.22
CA GLU A 6 -45.55 -3.65 16.43
C GLU A 6 -45.39 -3.97 17.93
N PRO A 7 -45.01 -5.21 18.31
CA PRO A 7 -45.04 -5.67 19.69
C PRO A 7 -43.73 -5.45 20.48
N PHE A 8 -42.89 -4.51 20.07
CA PHE A 8 -41.69 -4.13 20.83
C PHE A 8 -41.68 -2.63 21.09
N GLY A 9 -42.09 -2.26 22.31
CA GLY A 9 -42.08 -0.88 22.81
C GLY A 9 -40.68 -0.34 23.10
N LEU A 10 -39.79 -0.34 22.10
CA LEU A 10 -38.58 0.48 22.07
C LEU A 10 -38.72 1.44 20.89
N ARG A 11 -39.21 2.63 21.20
CA ARG A 11 -39.12 3.76 20.27
C ARG A 11 -37.62 3.97 20.02
N TRP A 12 -37.24 4.02 18.75
CA TRP A 12 -35.91 4.35 18.24
C TRP A 12 -35.47 5.75 18.69
N GLU A 13 -35.19 5.94 19.98
CA GLU A 13 -34.37 7.05 20.45
C GLU A 13 -32.93 6.67 20.13
N ARG A 14 -32.40 7.28 19.08
CA ARG A 14 -31.00 7.21 18.63
C ARG A 14 -30.12 7.33 19.88
N ASP A 15 -29.51 6.23 20.30
CA ASP A 15 -28.70 6.21 21.51
C ASP A 15 -27.54 7.21 21.34
N GLU A 16 -27.32 8.07 22.34
CA GLU A 16 -26.37 9.19 22.31
C GLU A 16 -24.99 8.76 21.80
N LYS A 17 -24.56 7.51 22.07
CA LYS A 17 -23.30 6.94 21.56
C LYS A 17 -23.25 6.86 20.02
N PHE A 18 -24.37 6.53 19.37
CA PHE A 18 -24.47 6.48 17.90
C PHE A 18 -24.48 7.88 17.32
N GLU A 19 -25.13 8.84 17.98
CA GLU A 19 -25.07 10.24 17.56
C GLU A 19 -23.65 10.78 17.65
N LEU A 20 -22.88 10.43 18.69
CA LEU A 20 -21.46 10.77 18.80
C LEU A 20 -20.64 10.20 17.64
N ALA A 21 -20.82 8.92 17.30
CA ALA A 21 -20.11 8.28 16.20
C ALA A 21 -20.45 8.91 14.84
N GLU A 22 -21.72 9.17 14.56
CA GLU A 22 -22.15 9.83 13.31
C GLU A 22 -21.68 11.29 13.23
N ARG A 23 -21.65 12.01 14.35
CA ARG A 23 -21.09 13.37 14.38
C ARG A 23 -19.62 13.37 14.03
N LEU A 24 -18.84 12.40 14.49
CA LEU A 24 -17.43 12.22 14.14
C LEU A 24 -17.19 11.86 12.67
N GLU A 25 -18.16 11.24 12.00
CA GLU A 25 -18.11 11.03 10.55
C GLU A 25 -18.22 12.35 9.78
N ARG A 26 -19.03 13.29 10.29
CA ARG A 26 -19.25 14.59 9.65
C ARG A 26 -18.15 15.60 10.00
N ASP A 27 -17.82 15.70 11.27
CA ASP A 27 -16.92 16.70 11.82
C ASP A 27 -16.07 16.06 12.92
N TYR A 28 -14.86 15.66 12.54
CA TYR A 28 -13.97 14.94 13.45
C TYR A 28 -13.44 15.91 14.51
N ASP A 29 -13.67 15.58 15.77
CA ASP A 29 -13.11 16.27 16.93
C ASP A 29 -12.44 15.27 17.88
N ASP A 30 -11.29 15.63 18.47
CA ASP A 30 -10.55 14.69 19.33
C ASP A 30 -11.26 14.45 20.66
N THR A 31 -11.84 15.48 21.26
CA THR A 31 -12.56 15.37 22.53
C THR A 31 -13.83 14.54 22.35
N LEU A 32 -14.57 14.78 21.25
CA LEU A 32 -15.75 14.01 20.89
C LEU A 32 -15.41 12.54 20.60
N TRP A 33 -14.26 12.28 19.97
CA TRP A 33 -13.78 10.93 19.70
C TRP A 33 -13.42 10.18 20.99
N GLU A 34 -12.71 10.84 21.91
CA GLU A 34 -12.39 10.27 23.23
C GLU A 34 -13.66 9.92 24.01
N GLU A 35 -14.65 10.80 23.97
CA GLU A 35 -15.94 10.52 24.58
C GLU A 35 -16.63 9.31 23.92
N ALA A 36 -16.73 9.29 22.59
CA ALA A 36 -17.38 8.21 21.85
C ALA A 36 -16.73 6.84 22.14
N VAL A 37 -15.40 6.78 22.10
CA VAL A 37 -14.63 5.57 22.42
C VAL A 37 -14.96 5.07 23.82
N ARG A 38 -14.91 5.97 24.83
CA ARG A 38 -15.21 5.61 26.22
C ARG A 38 -16.61 5.02 26.36
N ARG A 39 -17.63 5.62 25.73
CA ARG A 39 -19.02 5.13 25.81
C ARG A 39 -19.18 3.73 25.19
N TYR A 40 -18.50 3.46 24.07
CA TYR A 40 -18.55 2.14 23.46
C TYR A 40 -17.74 1.09 24.25
N GLU A 41 -16.64 1.48 24.89
CA GLU A 41 -15.88 0.60 25.80
C GLU A 41 -16.68 0.26 27.06
N GLU A 42 -17.34 1.25 27.67
CA GLU A 42 -18.27 1.04 28.79
C GLU A 42 -19.43 0.10 28.39
N ALA A 43 -19.98 0.26 27.18
CA ALA A 43 -21.02 -0.61 26.67
C ALA A 43 -20.53 -2.06 26.46
N LEU A 44 -19.30 -2.25 25.97
CA LEU A 44 -18.67 -3.56 25.83
C LEU A 44 -18.42 -4.24 27.19
N ASN A 45 -18.18 -3.49 28.27
CA ASN A 45 -18.09 -4.10 29.60
C ASN A 45 -19.38 -4.82 30.01
N THR A 46 -20.53 -4.37 29.51
CA THR A 46 -21.84 -4.99 29.79
C THR A 46 -22.21 -6.08 28.77
N GLN A 47 -21.79 -5.93 27.52
CA GLN A 47 -22.04 -6.87 26.43
C GLN A 47 -20.77 -7.06 25.58
N PRO A 48 -19.80 -7.87 26.05
CA PRO A 48 -18.46 -7.96 25.44
C PRO A 48 -18.45 -8.43 23.99
N ASP A 49 -19.39 -9.29 23.62
CA ASP A 49 -19.48 -9.88 22.28
C ASP A 49 -20.51 -9.17 21.40
N ASN A 50 -20.99 -7.96 21.78
CA ASN A 50 -21.95 -7.22 20.98
C ASN A 50 -21.28 -6.76 19.66
N PRO A 51 -21.72 -7.28 18.50
CA PRO A 51 -21.05 -7.02 17.23
C PRO A 51 -21.17 -5.55 16.78
N GLU A 52 -22.23 -4.84 17.18
CA GLU A 52 -22.42 -3.44 16.82
C GLU A 52 -21.45 -2.54 17.58
N TYR A 53 -21.22 -2.81 18.87
CA TYR A 53 -20.27 -2.05 19.69
C TYR A 53 -18.83 -2.30 19.25
N LEU A 54 -18.47 -3.56 18.96
CA LEU A 54 -17.17 -3.92 18.41
C LEU A 54 -16.93 -3.25 17.05
N PHE A 55 -17.93 -3.28 16.16
CA PHE A 55 -17.89 -2.60 14.87
C PHE A 55 -17.68 -1.09 15.04
N LYS A 56 -18.48 -0.44 15.89
CA LYS A 56 -18.41 1.00 16.12
C LYS A 56 -17.07 1.41 16.74
N LEU A 57 -16.56 0.66 17.71
CA LEU A 57 -15.25 0.93 18.30
C LEU A 57 -14.14 0.77 17.26
N GLY A 58 -14.15 -0.31 16.48
CA GLY A 58 -13.20 -0.51 15.38
C GLY A 58 -13.24 0.62 14.35
N TYR A 59 -14.44 1.08 13.99
CA TYR A 59 -14.65 2.20 13.08
C TYR A 59 -14.13 3.53 13.67
N LEU A 60 -14.37 3.81 14.95
CA LEU A 60 -13.81 4.98 15.64
C LEU A 60 -12.28 4.95 15.60
N ARG A 61 -11.65 3.79 15.87
CA ARG A 61 -10.18 3.65 15.74
C ARG A 61 -9.72 3.92 14.30
N GLN A 62 -10.46 3.45 13.29
CA GLN A 62 -10.17 3.72 11.88
C GLN A 62 -10.26 5.22 11.55
N LEU A 63 -11.27 5.94 12.06
CA LEU A 63 -11.40 7.39 11.86
C LEU A 63 -10.20 8.16 12.45
N LYS A 64 -9.77 7.82 13.68
CA LYS A 64 -8.57 8.40 14.30
C LYS A 64 -7.33 8.10 13.47
N GLY A 65 -7.17 6.86 13.03
CA GLY A 65 -6.08 6.45 12.15
C GLY A 65 -6.03 7.30 10.87
N LYS A 66 -7.15 7.45 10.17
CA LYS A 66 -7.25 8.31 8.98
C LYS A 66 -6.90 9.78 9.29
N ARG A 67 -7.35 10.33 10.42
CA ARG A 67 -6.97 11.69 10.82
C ARG A 67 -5.47 11.82 11.06
N LEU A 68 -4.85 10.89 11.78
CA LEU A 68 -3.41 10.90 12.04
C LEU A 68 -2.61 10.77 10.74
N LEU A 69 -3.05 9.92 9.80
CA LEU A 69 -2.44 9.81 8.48
C LEU A 69 -2.57 11.13 7.68
N ARG A 70 -3.70 11.86 7.77
CA ARG A 70 -3.82 13.20 7.16
C ARG A 70 -2.90 14.24 7.80
N GLN A 71 -2.76 14.20 9.12
CA GLN A 71 -1.80 15.07 9.81
C GLN A 71 -0.36 14.76 9.40
N ALA A 72 0.01 13.47 9.34
CA ALA A 72 1.31 13.06 8.83
C ALA A 72 1.55 13.54 7.38
N THR A 73 0.53 13.44 6.52
CA THR A 73 0.55 13.97 5.16
C THR A 73 0.90 15.46 5.14
N ALA A 74 0.22 16.28 5.97
CA ALA A 74 0.48 17.71 6.06
C ALA A 74 1.92 18.01 6.49
N TYR A 75 2.48 17.24 7.44
CA TYR A 75 3.88 17.40 7.84
C TYR A 75 4.86 17.04 6.71
N TYR A 76 4.60 15.95 5.97
CA TYR A 76 5.46 15.58 4.84
C TYR A 76 5.42 16.62 3.71
N GLU A 77 4.24 17.16 3.41
CA GLU A 77 4.08 18.25 2.44
C GLU A 77 4.79 19.54 2.88
N ALA A 78 4.64 19.92 4.16
CA ALA A 78 5.34 21.07 4.72
C ALA A 78 6.88 20.89 4.68
N GLY A 79 7.36 19.66 4.97
CA GLY A 79 8.78 19.32 4.85
C GLY A 79 9.31 19.48 3.42
N LEU A 80 8.54 19.03 2.42
CA LEU A 80 8.89 19.19 1.01
C LEU A 80 8.83 20.65 0.53
N GLY A 81 7.98 21.48 1.15
CA GLY A 81 7.87 22.91 0.87
C GLY A 81 8.88 23.77 1.64
N SER A 82 9.71 23.19 2.50
CA SER A 82 10.64 23.92 3.34
C SER A 82 11.81 24.50 2.54
N GLU A 83 12.10 25.78 2.72
CA GLU A 83 13.27 26.46 2.14
C GLU A 83 14.59 25.83 2.61
N LEU A 84 14.60 25.20 3.77
CA LEU A 84 15.76 24.48 4.34
C LEU A 84 16.10 23.18 3.59
N LEU A 85 15.19 22.70 2.72
CA LEU A 85 15.42 21.54 1.88
C LEU A 85 16.29 21.88 0.65
N GLN A 86 16.31 23.15 0.24
CA GLN A 86 17.09 23.60 -0.92
C GLN A 86 18.59 23.55 -0.61
N GLY A 87 19.30 22.63 -1.26
CA GLY A 87 20.76 22.68 -1.39
C GLY A 87 21.58 21.63 -0.63
N THR A 88 20.98 20.80 0.26
CA THR A 88 21.82 19.89 1.08
C THR A 88 21.19 18.56 1.51
N HIS A 89 19.91 18.30 1.25
CA HIS A 89 19.20 17.19 1.91
C HIS A 89 18.50 16.20 0.94
N SER A 90 19.20 15.79 -0.12
CA SER A 90 18.67 14.85 -1.13
C SER A 90 18.11 13.54 -0.54
N TRP A 91 18.71 13.01 0.54
CA TRP A 91 18.21 11.79 1.20
C TRP A 91 16.90 11.99 1.97
N ILE A 92 16.67 13.17 2.57
CA ILE A 92 15.43 13.48 3.30
C ILE A 92 14.30 13.72 2.32
N GLU A 93 14.55 14.43 1.22
CA GLU A 93 13.57 14.65 0.16
C GLU A 93 13.01 13.33 -0.39
N GLY A 94 13.88 12.37 -0.72
CA GLY A 94 13.47 11.03 -1.16
C GLY A 94 12.64 10.28 -0.12
N LYS A 95 13.02 10.37 1.17
CA LYS A 95 12.25 9.76 2.28
C LYS A 95 10.88 10.43 2.46
N LEU A 96 10.79 11.75 2.39
CA LEU A 96 9.53 12.49 2.50
C LEU A 96 8.58 12.10 1.37
N HIS A 97 9.07 11.98 0.14
CA HIS A 97 8.28 11.45 -0.96
C HIS A 97 7.79 10.02 -0.67
N ALA A 98 8.69 9.09 -0.33
CA ALA A 98 8.30 7.71 -0.05
C ALA A 98 7.21 7.61 1.04
N GLN A 99 7.34 8.38 2.13
CA GLN A 99 6.33 8.41 3.19
C GLN A 99 5.02 9.04 2.74
N LEU A 100 5.07 10.13 1.96
CA LEU A 100 3.88 10.78 1.40
C LEU A 100 3.08 9.85 0.49
N ILE A 101 3.74 9.02 -0.32
CA ILE A 101 3.05 8.00 -1.12
C ILE A 101 2.41 6.93 -0.24
N SER A 102 3.17 6.39 0.72
CA SER A 102 2.67 5.36 1.63
C SER A 102 1.42 5.83 2.38
N VAL A 103 1.45 7.04 2.95
CA VAL A 103 0.35 7.59 3.73
C VAL A 103 -0.88 7.91 2.86
N ARG A 104 -0.68 8.45 1.64
CA ARG A 104 -1.78 8.71 0.71
C ARG A 104 -2.40 7.42 0.17
N ALA A 105 -1.60 6.38 -0.01
CA ALA A 105 -2.10 5.05 -0.38
C ALA A 105 -2.94 4.44 0.75
N GLN A 106 -2.50 4.57 2.02
CA GLN A 106 -3.25 4.13 3.19
C GLN A 106 -4.55 4.92 3.41
N LEU A 107 -4.58 6.18 3.01
CA LEU A 107 -5.78 7.01 3.02
C LEU A 107 -6.76 6.70 1.87
N ASP A 108 -6.44 5.73 1.02
CA ASP A 108 -7.14 5.44 -0.24
C ASP A 108 -7.30 6.67 -1.14
N GLU A 109 -6.37 7.61 -1.02
CA GLU A 109 -6.28 8.80 -1.85
C GLU A 109 -5.49 8.54 -3.14
N ASN A 110 -5.39 7.27 -3.56
CA ASN A 110 -4.67 6.85 -4.77
C ASN A 110 -5.10 7.66 -6.00
N ARG A 111 -6.39 8.03 -6.09
CA ARG A 111 -6.91 8.92 -7.16
C ARG A 111 -6.38 10.36 -7.08
N LYS A 112 -6.21 10.92 -5.89
CA LYS A 112 -5.58 12.25 -5.71
C LYS A 112 -4.08 12.18 -6.02
N SER A 113 -3.41 11.09 -5.61
CA SER A 113 -2.00 10.85 -5.94
C SER A 113 -1.78 10.75 -7.45
N ILE A 114 -2.68 10.08 -8.19
CA ILE A 114 -2.64 10.06 -9.66
C ILE A 114 -2.69 11.48 -10.22
N ALA A 115 -3.64 12.32 -9.77
CA ALA A 115 -3.74 13.70 -10.25
C ALA A 115 -2.46 14.50 -9.96
N PHE A 116 -1.91 14.37 -8.75
CA PHE A 116 -0.66 15.01 -8.34
C PHE A 116 0.53 14.61 -9.20
N TYR A 117 0.76 13.32 -9.42
CA TYR A 117 1.90 12.86 -10.22
C TYR A 117 1.73 13.16 -11.71
N LYS A 118 0.50 13.16 -12.24
CA LYS A 118 0.24 13.66 -13.60
C LYS A 118 0.61 15.13 -13.73
N GLN A 119 0.26 15.96 -12.76
CA GLN A 119 0.66 17.36 -12.74
C GLN A 119 2.18 17.51 -12.67
N ARG A 120 2.85 16.80 -11.76
CA ARG A 120 4.32 16.87 -11.66
C ARG A 120 5.00 16.47 -12.96
N LEU A 121 4.56 15.39 -13.62
CA LEU A 121 5.12 14.97 -14.90
C LEU A 121 4.83 15.96 -16.04
N SER A 122 3.74 16.74 -15.95
CA SER A 122 3.46 17.81 -16.91
C SER A 122 4.37 19.03 -16.72
N GLU A 123 4.76 19.32 -15.48
CA GLU A 123 5.66 20.43 -15.14
C GLU A 123 7.14 20.06 -15.30
N ARG A 124 7.48 18.83 -14.93
CA ARG A 124 8.85 18.28 -14.88
C ARG A 124 8.85 16.81 -15.31
N PRO A 125 9.00 16.54 -16.63
CA PRO A 125 9.04 15.19 -17.15
C PRO A 125 10.39 14.49 -16.90
N ASP A 126 11.35 15.16 -16.28
CA ASP A 126 12.73 14.69 -16.08
C ASP A 126 12.95 13.89 -14.78
N HIS A 127 11.87 13.45 -14.13
CA HIS A 127 11.92 12.70 -12.87
C HIS A 127 11.49 11.23 -13.03
N PRO A 128 12.42 10.25 -13.08
CA PRO A 128 12.07 8.83 -13.20
C PRO A 128 11.20 8.33 -12.04
N ASP A 129 11.41 8.86 -10.84
CA ASP A 129 10.60 8.50 -9.66
C ASP A 129 9.13 8.89 -9.84
N ALA A 130 8.84 10.02 -10.49
CA ALA A 130 7.45 10.42 -10.72
C ALA A 130 6.72 9.44 -11.66
N TYR A 131 7.40 8.87 -12.66
CA TYR A 131 6.85 7.79 -13.49
C TYR A 131 6.62 6.51 -12.69
N ALA A 132 7.58 6.12 -11.85
CA ALA A 132 7.48 4.94 -11.00
C ALA A 132 6.28 5.05 -10.03
N GLN A 133 6.14 6.19 -9.38
CA GLN A 133 5.09 6.41 -8.38
C GLN A 133 3.71 6.57 -9.03
N LEU A 134 3.61 7.23 -10.19
CA LEU A 134 2.36 7.26 -10.95
C LEU A 134 1.93 5.86 -11.41
N THR A 135 2.88 5.05 -11.89
CA THR A 135 2.64 3.65 -12.28
C THR A 135 2.10 2.85 -11.09
N HIS A 136 2.75 2.95 -9.93
CA HIS A 136 2.32 2.28 -8.71
C HIS A 136 0.89 2.71 -8.31
N CYS A 137 0.57 4.01 -8.33
CA CYS A 137 -0.78 4.46 -8.01
C CYS A 137 -1.83 3.87 -8.96
N TYR A 138 -1.55 3.80 -10.26
CA TYR A 138 -2.43 3.16 -11.23
C TYR A 138 -2.62 1.66 -10.97
N LEU A 139 -1.55 0.93 -10.63
CA LEU A 139 -1.63 -0.48 -10.23
C LEU A 139 -2.48 -0.68 -8.97
N LYS A 140 -2.45 0.25 -8.00
CA LYS A 140 -3.26 0.15 -6.77
C LYS A 140 -4.75 0.34 -7.01
N VAL A 141 -5.14 1.13 -8.00
CA VAL A 141 -6.55 1.34 -8.39
C VAL A 141 -7.00 0.43 -9.54
N ASP A 142 -6.21 -0.62 -9.83
CA ASP A 142 -6.46 -1.61 -10.88
C ASP A 142 -6.58 -1.05 -12.31
N GLN A 143 -6.01 0.13 -12.55
CA GLN A 143 -5.90 0.77 -13.86
C GLN A 143 -4.59 0.32 -14.54
N VAL A 144 -4.51 -0.98 -14.84
CA VAL A 144 -3.26 -1.64 -15.26
C VAL A 144 -2.76 -1.16 -16.64
N ARG A 145 -3.67 -0.82 -17.56
CA ARG A 145 -3.28 -0.33 -18.90
C ARG A 145 -2.61 1.04 -18.82
N GLU A 146 -3.15 1.92 -17.97
CA GLU A 146 -2.60 3.23 -17.67
C GLU A 146 -1.25 3.11 -16.97
N ALA A 147 -1.12 2.19 -16.01
CA ALA A 147 0.16 1.87 -15.38
C ALA A 147 1.21 1.47 -16.42
N HIS A 148 0.87 0.53 -17.33
CA HIS A 148 1.78 0.10 -18.39
C HIS A 148 2.15 1.26 -19.33
N ALA A 149 1.21 2.12 -19.71
CA ALA A 149 1.52 3.28 -20.55
C ALA A 149 2.49 4.26 -19.90
N VAL A 150 2.31 4.54 -18.59
CA VAL A 150 3.17 5.44 -17.82
C VAL A 150 4.57 4.87 -17.65
N VAL A 151 4.70 3.59 -17.27
CA VAL A 151 6.02 3.00 -17.08
C VAL A 151 6.79 2.89 -18.40
N GLN A 152 6.11 2.61 -19.52
CA GLN A 152 6.73 2.66 -20.84
C GLN A 152 7.19 4.07 -21.20
N ALA A 153 6.44 5.11 -20.84
CA ALA A 153 6.88 6.49 -21.03
C ALA A 153 8.12 6.82 -20.20
N GLY A 154 8.15 6.41 -18.93
CA GLY A 154 9.32 6.57 -18.07
C GLY A 154 10.54 5.84 -18.61
N LEU A 155 10.38 4.59 -19.05
CA LEU A 155 11.49 3.76 -19.57
C LEU A 155 12.06 4.25 -20.90
N ARG A 156 11.26 4.97 -21.72
CA ARG A 156 11.78 5.64 -22.92
C ARG A 156 12.76 6.76 -22.60
N LEU A 157 12.55 7.46 -21.47
CA LEU A 157 13.42 8.55 -21.02
C LEU A 157 14.55 8.04 -20.11
N PHE A 158 14.27 7.01 -19.31
CA PHE A 158 15.13 6.51 -18.25
C PHE A 158 15.27 4.98 -18.32
N PRO A 159 15.94 4.44 -19.35
CA PRO A 159 15.96 3.00 -19.61
C PRO A 159 16.71 2.17 -18.55
N GLN A 160 17.56 2.81 -17.74
CA GLN A 160 18.46 2.19 -16.75
C GLN A 160 17.98 2.31 -15.30
N ILE A 161 16.73 2.73 -15.07
CA ILE A 161 16.19 2.81 -13.70
C ILE A 161 15.55 1.48 -13.32
N GLY A 162 16.16 0.78 -12.36
CA GLY A 162 15.69 -0.52 -11.86
C GLY A 162 14.22 -0.48 -11.40
N THR A 163 13.84 0.53 -10.62
CA THR A 163 12.46 0.69 -10.13
C THR A 163 11.42 0.78 -11.25
N LEU A 164 11.75 1.39 -12.39
CA LEU A 164 10.83 1.43 -13.54
C LEU A 164 10.71 0.05 -14.20
N ARG A 165 11.80 -0.72 -14.29
CA ARG A 165 11.75 -2.11 -14.76
C ARG A 165 10.96 -3.02 -13.81
N TYR A 166 11.04 -2.78 -12.50
CA TYR A 166 10.22 -3.47 -11.53
C TYR A 166 8.72 -3.25 -11.78
N TYR A 167 8.30 -1.97 -11.86
CA TYR A 167 6.90 -1.65 -12.10
C TYR A 167 6.41 -2.03 -13.52
N GLU A 168 7.31 -2.12 -14.50
CA GLU A 168 7.02 -2.72 -15.80
C GLU A 168 6.66 -4.19 -15.65
N GLY A 169 7.43 -4.95 -14.87
CA GLY A 169 7.12 -6.34 -14.56
C GLY A 169 5.78 -6.52 -13.87
N GLU A 170 5.48 -5.69 -12.85
CA GLU A 170 4.18 -5.69 -12.17
C GLU A 170 3.01 -5.44 -13.12
N ALA A 171 3.14 -4.43 -14.00
CA ALA A 171 2.11 -4.10 -14.97
C ALA A 171 1.92 -5.23 -16.00
N LEU A 172 3.02 -5.78 -16.54
CA LEU A 172 3.00 -6.87 -17.51
C LEU A 172 2.36 -8.15 -16.92
N ALA A 173 2.70 -8.51 -15.69
CA ALA A 173 2.14 -9.67 -15.01
C ALA A 173 0.62 -9.56 -14.86
N ARG A 174 0.11 -8.39 -14.47
CA ARG A 174 -1.34 -8.13 -14.36
C ARG A 174 -2.05 -8.04 -15.71
N LEU A 175 -1.34 -7.76 -16.79
CA LEU A 175 -1.83 -7.86 -18.16
C LEU A 175 -1.79 -9.29 -18.71
N GLY A 176 -1.31 -10.27 -17.94
CA GLY A 176 -1.17 -11.67 -18.37
C GLY A 176 0.04 -11.94 -19.26
N ARG A 177 0.99 -11.00 -19.36
CA ARG A 177 2.22 -11.11 -20.16
C ARG A 177 3.38 -11.55 -19.27
N LEU A 178 3.31 -12.80 -18.81
CA LEU A 178 4.14 -13.27 -17.71
C LEU A 178 5.62 -13.39 -18.06
N GLU A 179 5.96 -13.89 -19.24
CA GLU A 179 7.34 -14.07 -19.68
C GLU A 179 8.07 -12.72 -19.76
N GLU A 180 7.38 -11.70 -20.27
CA GLU A 180 7.90 -10.34 -20.34
C GLU A 180 8.03 -9.72 -18.95
N ALA A 181 7.12 -10.05 -18.02
CA ALA A 181 7.23 -9.62 -16.63
C ALA A 181 8.46 -10.21 -15.93
N LEU A 182 8.72 -11.50 -16.14
CA LEU A 182 9.90 -12.18 -15.61
C LEU A 182 11.19 -11.54 -16.11
N GLU A 183 11.26 -11.17 -17.40
CA GLU A 183 12.41 -10.44 -17.96
C GLU A 183 12.55 -9.03 -17.36
N ALA A 184 11.45 -8.30 -17.19
CA ALA A 184 11.47 -6.96 -16.62
C ALA A 184 11.95 -6.97 -15.17
N TRP A 185 11.47 -7.91 -14.36
CA TRP A 185 11.94 -8.11 -12.98
C TRP A 185 13.39 -8.59 -12.91
N GLU A 186 13.86 -9.42 -13.84
CA GLU A 186 15.28 -9.78 -13.96
C GLU A 186 16.13 -8.53 -14.20
N ARG A 187 15.76 -7.73 -15.21
CA ARG A 187 16.47 -6.47 -15.53
C ARG A 187 16.46 -5.50 -14.36
N SER A 188 15.34 -5.42 -13.62
CA SER A 188 15.26 -4.61 -12.40
C SER A 188 16.34 -4.97 -11.39
N ALA A 189 16.47 -6.27 -11.06
CA ALA A 189 17.45 -6.74 -10.08
C ALA A 189 18.90 -6.66 -10.58
N GLN A 190 19.12 -6.62 -11.91
CA GLN A 190 20.44 -6.38 -12.50
C GLN A 190 20.85 -4.91 -12.45
N LEU A 191 19.90 -4.00 -12.68
CA LEU A 191 20.13 -2.55 -12.65
C LEU A 191 20.29 -2.01 -11.24
N ASP A 192 19.54 -2.56 -10.28
CA ASP A 192 19.68 -2.25 -8.87
C ASP A 192 19.73 -3.55 -8.05
N GLY A 193 20.95 -3.93 -7.66
CA GLY A 193 21.19 -5.14 -6.87
C GLY A 193 20.60 -5.08 -5.45
N GLN A 194 20.17 -3.90 -4.97
CA GLN A 194 19.47 -3.75 -3.69
C GLN A 194 17.94 -3.86 -3.86
N LEU A 195 17.42 -3.72 -5.07
CA LEU A 195 16.00 -3.84 -5.38
C LEU A 195 15.60 -5.32 -5.52
N ILE A 196 15.47 -5.99 -4.38
CA ILE A 196 15.18 -7.42 -4.30
C ILE A 196 13.73 -7.78 -4.65
N ASP A 197 12.79 -6.82 -4.64
CA ASP A 197 11.36 -7.05 -4.91
C ASP A 197 11.12 -7.78 -6.25
N GLY A 198 11.94 -7.48 -7.27
CA GLY A 198 11.89 -8.19 -8.55
C GLY A 198 12.20 -9.68 -8.42
N ARG A 199 13.13 -10.08 -7.54
CA ARG A 199 13.45 -11.49 -7.30
C ARG A 199 12.32 -12.22 -6.60
N PHE A 200 11.70 -11.60 -5.59
CA PHE A 200 10.51 -12.14 -4.94
C PHE A 200 9.37 -12.34 -5.93
N SER A 201 9.11 -11.32 -6.75
CA SER A 201 8.05 -11.37 -7.76
C SER A 201 8.27 -12.50 -8.77
N ARG A 202 9.52 -12.71 -9.20
CA ARG A 202 9.90 -13.85 -10.05
C ARG A 202 9.76 -15.20 -9.35
N ALA A 203 10.20 -15.32 -8.09
CA ALA A 203 10.07 -16.56 -7.34
C ALA A 203 8.61 -17.00 -7.25
N PHE A 204 7.71 -16.11 -6.81
CA PHE A 204 6.28 -16.39 -6.73
C PHE A 204 5.65 -16.67 -8.10
N ALA A 205 6.07 -15.96 -9.15
CA ALA A 205 5.60 -16.21 -10.51
C ALA A 205 6.00 -17.60 -11.00
N PHE A 206 7.26 -18.01 -10.83
CA PHE A 206 7.72 -19.33 -11.21
C PHE A 206 7.01 -20.45 -10.44
N GLU A 207 6.75 -20.27 -9.14
CA GLU A 207 5.97 -21.22 -8.35
C GLU A 207 4.55 -21.39 -8.87
N ARG A 208 3.87 -20.28 -9.20
CA ARG A 208 2.51 -20.31 -9.74
C ARG A 208 2.44 -21.09 -11.06
N GLU A 209 3.45 -20.95 -11.90
CA GLU A 209 3.57 -21.69 -13.16
C GLU A 209 4.19 -23.09 -13.00
N LYS A 210 4.43 -23.54 -11.76
CA LYS A 210 5.08 -24.83 -11.44
C LYS A 210 6.47 -25.00 -12.04
N ARG A 211 7.16 -23.90 -12.33
CA ARG A 211 8.55 -23.83 -12.76
C ARG A 211 9.47 -23.89 -11.54
N LEU A 212 9.38 -25.02 -10.83
CA LEU A 212 10.00 -25.18 -9.51
C LEU A 212 11.52 -24.99 -9.51
N PRO A 213 12.29 -25.48 -10.51
CA PRO A 213 13.74 -25.24 -10.56
C PRO A 213 14.10 -23.75 -10.62
N GLU A 214 13.38 -22.97 -11.42
CA GLU A 214 13.59 -21.52 -11.52
C GLU A 214 13.16 -20.78 -10.25
N ALA A 215 12.06 -21.20 -9.62
CA ALA A 215 11.63 -20.66 -8.33
C ALA A 215 12.68 -20.90 -7.24
N ILE A 216 13.22 -22.12 -7.14
CA ILE A 216 14.30 -22.46 -6.20
C ILE A 216 15.53 -21.58 -6.46
N ALA A 217 15.90 -21.38 -7.72
CA ALA A 217 17.04 -20.53 -8.07
C ALA A 217 16.84 -19.07 -7.61
N GLU A 218 15.64 -18.50 -7.74
CA GLU A 218 15.38 -17.15 -7.20
C GLU A 218 15.40 -17.12 -5.67
N TRP A 219 14.79 -18.10 -4.99
CA TRP A 219 14.84 -18.18 -3.53
C TRP A 219 16.26 -18.31 -2.99
N THR A 220 17.13 -19.07 -3.66
CA THR A 220 18.55 -19.16 -3.31
C THR A 220 19.23 -17.80 -3.40
N ARG A 221 19.00 -17.04 -4.47
CA ARG A 221 19.56 -15.69 -4.62
C ARG A 221 19.00 -14.71 -3.58
N ILE A 222 17.74 -14.86 -3.19
CA ILE A 222 17.15 -14.08 -2.09
C ILE A 222 17.84 -14.41 -0.77
N ALA A 223 18.09 -15.69 -0.48
CA ALA A 223 18.80 -16.13 0.72
C ALA A 223 20.24 -15.57 0.76
N GLU A 224 20.96 -15.61 -0.36
CA GLU A 224 22.31 -15.05 -0.49
C GLU A 224 22.34 -13.54 -0.24
N PHE A 225 21.36 -12.82 -0.80
CA PHE A 225 21.21 -11.39 -0.53
C PHE A 225 20.96 -11.14 0.96
N MET A 226 20.00 -11.85 1.58
CA MET A 226 19.68 -11.67 2.99
C MET A 226 20.88 -11.92 3.90
N ALA A 227 21.63 -13.00 3.64
CA ALA A 227 22.86 -13.31 4.37
C ALA A 227 23.93 -12.22 4.21
N ARG A 228 24.09 -11.67 3.00
CA ARG A 228 25.05 -10.58 2.73
C ARG A 228 24.74 -9.32 3.53
N TYR A 229 23.48 -9.04 3.80
CA TYR A 229 23.03 -7.84 4.52
C TYR A 229 22.67 -8.09 5.99
N GLY A 230 22.90 -9.30 6.50
CA GLY A 230 22.67 -9.66 7.90
C GLY A 230 21.19 -9.78 8.29
N PHE A 231 20.30 -10.04 7.32
CA PHE A 231 18.90 -10.33 7.61
C PHE A 231 18.75 -11.80 8.04
N GLU A 232 18.32 -12.03 9.27
CA GLU A 232 18.09 -13.37 9.82
C GLU A 232 16.65 -13.82 9.57
N GLU A 233 16.29 -14.01 8.30
CA GLU A 233 14.98 -14.54 7.92
C GLU A 233 15.10 -15.99 7.43
N ALA A 234 14.32 -16.89 8.04
CA ALA A 234 14.26 -18.29 7.64
C ALA A 234 13.35 -18.55 6.42
N VAL A 235 12.68 -17.52 5.90
CA VAL A 235 11.66 -17.65 4.85
C VAL A 235 12.26 -18.24 3.57
N PRO A 236 13.36 -17.72 2.99
CA PRO A 236 13.90 -18.27 1.75
C PRO A 236 14.27 -19.75 1.84
N GLN A 237 14.91 -20.17 2.94
CA GLN A 237 15.35 -21.55 3.15
C GLN A 237 14.16 -22.50 3.32
N ARG A 238 13.09 -22.04 3.99
CA ARG A 238 11.84 -22.80 4.12
C ARG A 238 11.16 -22.99 2.77
N GLU A 239 11.10 -21.94 1.95
CA GLU A 239 10.51 -22.03 0.61
C GLU A 239 11.33 -22.95 -0.31
N ILE A 240 12.66 -22.87 -0.29
CA ILE A 240 13.54 -23.82 -1.02
C ILE A 240 13.22 -25.27 -0.64
N ALA A 241 13.21 -25.59 0.67
CA ALA A 241 12.95 -26.94 1.14
C ALA A 241 11.55 -27.45 0.72
N ARG A 242 10.54 -26.57 0.77
CA ARG A 242 9.18 -26.88 0.31
C ARG A 242 9.16 -27.21 -1.19
N LEU A 243 9.80 -26.39 -2.02
CA LEU A 243 9.82 -26.58 -3.47
C LEU A 243 10.62 -27.82 -3.88
N GLU A 244 11.71 -28.14 -3.20
CA GLU A 244 12.48 -29.37 -3.42
C GLU A 244 11.70 -30.63 -3.04
N GLN A 245 10.83 -30.57 -2.03
CA GLN A 245 9.92 -31.67 -1.72
C GLN A 245 8.89 -31.85 -2.84
N LEU A 246 8.32 -30.76 -3.35
CA LEU A 246 7.38 -30.80 -4.47
C LEU A 246 8.00 -31.31 -5.78
N LEU A 247 9.30 -31.08 -5.99
CA LEU A 247 10.02 -31.59 -7.17
C LEU A 247 10.31 -33.10 -7.07
N ARG A 248 10.35 -33.65 -5.85
CA ARG A 248 10.65 -35.06 -5.57
C ARG A 248 9.42 -35.96 -5.51
N GLY A 249 8.21 -35.39 -5.35
CA GLY A 249 6.93 -36.11 -5.29
C GLY A 249 6.21 -36.11 -6.62
#